data_AF-A0A2V8SMB2-F1
#
_entry.id   AF-A0A2V8SMB2-F1
#
_cell.length_a   1.000
_cell.length_b   1.000
_cell.length_c   1.000
_cell.angle_alpha   90.00
_cell.angle_beta   90.00
_cell.angle_gamma   90.00
#
_symmetry.space_group_name_H-M   'P 1'
#
loop_
_entity.id
_entity.type
_entity.pdbx_description
1 polymer ?
#
loop_
_entity_poly.entity_id
_entity_poly.type
_entity_poly.pdbx_seq_one_letter_code
_entity_poly.pdbx_strand_id
1 'polypeptide(L)' 'AGQVSVADGSAEASKRLNRVLTNDPGLGVARHVDAGYKEAEEAARGKGLKIPMLKGK' A
#
# COMPACT_ATOMS: atom_id res chain seq x y z
N ALA A 1 -6.38 6.04 -11.76
CA ALA A 1 -6.74 7.22 -10.94
C ALA A 1 -5.47 7.97 -10.61
N GLY A 2 -5.52 9.30 -10.48
CA GLY A 2 -4.39 10.13 -10.08
C GLY A 2 -4.53 10.57 -8.63
N GLN A 3 -3.40 10.71 -7.95
CA GLN A 3 -3.31 11.15 -6.57
C GLN A 3 -2.24 12.24 -6.49
N VAL A 4 -2.52 13.32 -5.75
CA VAL A 4 -1.55 14.39 -5.45
C VAL A 4 -1.66 14.76 -3.97
N SER A 5 -0.52 14.97 -3.30
CA SER A 5 -0.46 15.49 -1.94
C SER A 5 0.65 16.52 -1.78
N VAL A 6 0.42 17.50 -0.92
CA VAL A 6 1.36 18.59 -0.64
C VAL A 6 2.04 18.32 0.71
N ALA A 7 3.37 18.47 0.74
CA ALA A 7 4.16 18.48 1.95
C ALA A 7 4.46 19.93 2.35
N ASP A 8 3.56 20.54 3.13
CA ASP A 8 3.65 21.94 3.57
C ASP A 8 4.40 22.14 4.90
N GLY A 9 4.92 21.06 5.48
CA GLY A 9 5.63 21.08 6.77
C GLY A 9 4.75 20.95 8.01
N SER A 10 3.41 20.94 7.87
CA SER A 10 2.49 20.75 9.00
C SER A 10 2.51 19.32 9.55
N ALA A 11 2.17 19.17 10.83
CA ALA A 11 2.02 17.86 11.47
C ALA A 11 0.86 17.06 10.85
N GLU A 12 -0.18 17.76 10.41
CA GLU A 12 -1.33 17.22 9.71
C GLU A 12 -0.95 16.66 8.35
N ALA A 13 -0.14 17.38 7.56
CA ALA A 13 0.38 16.88 6.30
C ALA A 13 1.23 15.62 6.49
N SER A 14 2.09 15.58 7.52
CA SER A 14 2.89 14.39 7.84
C SER A 14 2.01 13.13 8.05
N LYS A 15 0.93 13.26 8.83
CA LYS A 15 -0.04 12.15 9.05
C LYS A 15 -0.73 11.71 7.77
N ARG A 16 -1.11 12.66 6.90
CA ARG A 16 -1.78 12.38 5.62
C ARG A 16 -0.82 11.71 4.64
N LEU A 17 0.39 12.23 4.50
CA LEU A 17 1.43 11.71 3.61
C LEU A 17 1.81 10.28 3.97
N ASN A 18 2.01 9.99 5.27
CA ASN A 18 2.31 8.64 5.71
C ASN A 18 1.22 7.64 5.27
N ARG A 19 -0.06 8.02 5.42
CA ARG A 19 -1.18 7.16 5.00
C ARG A 19 -1.27 7.02 3.49
N VAL A 20 -1.24 8.12 2.75
CA VAL A 20 -1.37 8.13 1.29
C VAL A 20 -0.23 7.35 0.65
N LEU A 21 1.01 7.68 1.00
CA LEU A 21 2.21 7.08 0.38
C LEU A 21 2.44 5.64 0.84
N THR A 22 1.72 5.15 1.85
CA THR A 22 1.67 3.73 2.19
C THR A 22 0.55 3.01 1.43
N ASN A 23 -0.64 3.59 1.42
CA ASN A 23 -1.84 2.92 0.91
C ASN A 23 -1.90 2.89 -0.62
N ASP A 24 -1.49 3.95 -1.31
CA ASP A 24 -1.56 4.03 -2.77
C ASP A 24 -0.69 2.95 -3.46
N PRO A 25 0.62 2.83 -3.16
CA PRO A 25 1.41 1.71 -3.67
C PRO A 25 0.98 0.36 -3.06
N GLY A 26 0.52 0.34 -1.80
CA GLY A 26 0.00 -0.86 -1.16
C GLY A 26 -1.20 -1.48 -1.90
N LEU A 27 -2.07 -0.65 -2.47
CA LEU A 27 -3.17 -1.10 -3.33
C LEU A 27 -2.65 -1.70 -4.64
N GLY A 28 -1.58 -1.14 -5.20
CA GLY A 28 -0.89 -1.72 -6.36
C GLY A 28 -0.39 -3.13 -6.07
N VAL A 29 0.29 -3.34 -4.94
CA VAL A 29 0.73 -4.68 -4.51
C VAL A 29 -0.47 -5.60 -4.31
N ALA A 30 -1.52 -5.14 -3.63
CA ALA A 30 -2.72 -5.93 -3.40
C ALA A 30 -3.39 -6.40 -4.69
N ARG A 31 -3.44 -5.56 -5.73
CA ARG A 31 -3.93 -5.95 -7.06
C ARG A 31 -3.08 -7.04 -7.72
N HIS A 32 -1.76 -6.97 -7.60
CA HIS A 32 -0.88 -8.01 -8.15
C HIS A 32 -0.95 -9.32 -7.34
N VAL A 33 -1.17 -9.24 -6.03
CA VAL A 33 -1.47 -10.42 -5.21
C VAL A 33 -2.77 -11.09 -5.68
N ASP A 34 -3.82 -10.31 -5.89
CA ASP A 34 -5.11 -10.80 -6.38
C ASP A 34 -4.98 -11.47 -7.77
N ALA A 35 -4.12 -10.93 -8.64
CA ALA A 35 -3.80 -11.51 -9.93
C ALA A 35 -2.86 -12.75 -9.88
N GLY A 36 -2.36 -13.14 -8.70
CA GLY A 36 -1.57 -14.36 -8.50
C GLY A 36 -0.06 -14.23 -8.67
N TYR A 37 0.50 -13.01 -8.67
CA TYR A 37 1.94 -12.80 -8.78
C TYR A 37 2.67 -13.14 -7.47
N LYS A 38 3.56 -14.13 -7.49
CA LYS A 38 4.32 -14.58 -6.31
C LYS A 38 5.17 -13.47 -5.69
N GLU A 39 5.86 -12.68 -6.52
CA GLU A 39 6.68 -11.55 -6.08
C GLU A 39 5.85 -10.51 -5.29
N ALA A 40 4.58 -10.33 -5.65
CA ALA A 40 3.67 -9.45 -4.93
C ALA A 40 3.27 -10.03 -3.57
N GLU A 41 3.09 -11.35 -3.46
CA GLU A 41 2.85 -12.02 -2.16
C GLU A 41 4.05 -11.86 -1.23
N GLU A 42 5.28 -12.02 -1.76
CA GLU A 42 6.53 -11.81 -1.03
C GLU A 42 6.67 -10.35 -0.57
N ALA A 43 6.42 -9.40 -1.47
CA ALA A 43 6.43 -7.97 -1.14
C ALA A 43 5.39 -7.63 -0.07
N ALA A 44 4.16 -8.18 -0.17
CA ALA A 44 3.11 -7.98 0.81
C ALA A 44 3.50 -8.52 2.19
N ARG A 45 4.09 -9.72 2.26
CA ARG A 45 4.57 -10.32 3.52
C ARG A 45 5.74 -9.52 4.10
N GLY A 46 6.74 -9.19 3.28
CA GLY A 46 7.94 -8.46 3.69
C GLY A 46 7.66 -7.03 4.17
N LYS A 47 6.60 -6.39 3.67
CA LYS A 47 6.16 -5.04 4.10
C LYS A 47 5.00 -5.06 5.10
N GLY A 48 4.51 -6.23 5.52
CA GLY A 48 3.43 -6.37 6.49
C GLY A 48 2.07 -5.86 6.00
N LEU A 49 1.82 -5.90 4.68
CA LEU A 49 0.53 -5.50 4.11
C LEU A 49 -0.57 -6.48 4.53
N LYS A 50 -1.70 -5.92 4.98
CA LYS A 50 -2.86 -6.70 5.43
C LYS A 50 -3.81 -6.95 4.26
N ILE A 51 -3.59 -8.04 3.53
CA ILE A 51 -4.43 -8.44 2.39
C ILE A 51 -5.30 -9.64 2.82
N PRO A 52 -6.65 -9.53 2.86
CA PRO A 52 -7.52 -10.60 3.33
C PRO A 52 -7.34 -11.93 2.60
N MET A 53 -7.17 -11.90 1.27
CA MET A 53 -7.03 -13.10 0.43
C MET A 53 -5.77 -13.93 0.75
N LEU A 54 -4.73 -13.33 1.34
CA LEU A 54 -3.52 -14.05 1.77
C LEU A 54 -3.70 -14.85 3.06
N LYS A 55 -4.72 -14.55 3.88
CA LYS A 55 -4.99 -15.30 5.13
C LYS A 55 -5.72 -16.62 4.89
N GLY A 56 -6.26 -16.83 3.68
CA GLY A 56 -7.00 -18.03 3.31
C GLY A 56 -6.24 -19.04 2.44
N LYS A 57 -4.93 -18.84 2.24
CA LYS A 57 -4.01 -19.80 1.61
C LYS A 57 -3.17 -20.51 2.65
#